data_AF-A0A653D7E9-F1
#
_entry.id   AF-A0A653D7E9-F1
#
_cell.length_a   1.000
_cell.length_b   1.000
_cell.length_c   1.000
_cell.angle_alpha   90.00
_cell.angle_beta   90.00
_cell.angle_gamma   90.00
#
_symmetry.space_group_name_H-M   'P 1'
#
loop_
_entity.id
_entity.type
_entity.pdbx_description
1 polymer ?
#
loop_
_entity_poly.entity_id
_entity_poly.type
_entity_poly.pdbx_seq_one_letter_code
_entity_poly.pdbx_strand_id
1 'polypeptide(L)'
;MYPYHFELNPIELVWAQVKNEVAQEAIGAVTADNWQKCVSHVKAEEEKFWKSGPHIDSVIEPVIVNLGSDTTSDNDDSIDSSAASDDEFPPLICPQLTEIQNIRIPLVLINYSRSTKVGFRKHRSTGDLLAYVTHLWNRAIENHGESRVVALDISKAFDRVWHEGLLVKLAAYGLSVRQWLNSFLNDRSLFVVVKRCSSDVFSVNTGVPHGSVLSPTLLLLYINELLEITSNPIYSFADDSTLVSCMEPGKPLSSQETVRRRQQHASQINADIKTIVEWGLANKVQFNVQKIQATTLTKKSHDGLPTAEMEGHPIVESSSVKLLGININNNMSWHDHVVSVAKTASQKLGVLFRCRKLFTPEQLLLIYKAQIRPSLEYCSHVWGCAPKHSLKLLDTIQKRAIRLVDTPNLTKDLHSLEHGRRVADLALFYRFYHGRFSSEAVRTRNTREALRTHPYQVEVLTPRTSLPQHSFFWRTSTLWNQLPGNLFPDGYNLQRFKSNVHRHLSSRSASTGP
;
A
#
# COMPACT_ATOMS: atom_id res chain seq x y z
N MET A 1 11.97 -26.21 0.02
CA MET A 1 12.56 -24.96 0.56
C MET A 1 12.15 -23.83 -0.38
N TYR A 2 11.05 -23.13 -0.08
CA TYR A 2 10.50 -22.09 -0.96
C TYR A 2 10.92 -20.71 -0.45
N PRO A 3 11.35 -19.79 -1.33
CA PRO A 3 11.77 -18.46 -0.90
C PRO A 3 10.54 -17.63 -0.50
N TYR A 4 10.51 -17.22 0.77
CA TYR A 4 9.55 -16.27 1.31
C TYR A 4 9.79 -14.86 0.72
N HIS A 5 9.43 -14.65 -0.54
CA HIS A 5 9.36 -13.31 -1.13
C HIS A 5 8.02 -12.66 -0.80
N PHE A 6 7.87 -12.21 0.45
CA PHE A 6 6.87 -11.19 0.79
C PHE A 6 7.49 -9.81 0.66
N GLU A 7 7.70 -9.41 -0.60
CA GLU A 7 7.80 -8.03 -1.03
C GLU A 7 6.84 -7.89 -2.21
N LEU A 8 5.54 -7.87 -1.91
CA LEU A 8 4.54 -7.45 -2.89
C LEU A 8 4.92 -6.04 -3.31
N ASN A 9 5.19 -5.88 -4.61
CA ASN A 9 5.36 -4.58 -5.24
C ASN A 9 4.10 -3.76 -4.92
N PRO A 10 4.20 -2.59 -4.25
CA PRO A 10 3.03 -1.78 -3.89
C PRO A 10 2.14 -1.42 -5.09
N ILE A 11 2.70 -1.47 -6.30
CA ILE A 11 1.98 -1.27 -7.56
C ILE A 11 0.92 -2.36 -7.79
N GLU A 12 1.17 -3.62 -7.43
CA GLU A 12 0.24 -4.73 -7.68
C GLU A 12 -0.98 -4.74 -6.74
N LEU A 13 -0.83 -4.22 -5.51
CA LEU A 13 -1.92 -4.16 -4.53
C LEU A 13 -2.92 -3.02 -4.83
N VAL A 14 -2.43 -1.89 -5.36
CA VAL A 14 -3.27 -0.75 -5.76
C VAL A 14 -4.04 -1.07 -7.06
N TRP A 15 -3.40 -1.81 -7.98
CA TRP A 15 -4.03 -2.25 -9.23
C TRP A 15 -5.19 -3.24 -9.04
N ALA A 16 -5.24 -3.95 -7.91
CA ALA A 16 -6.32 -4.90 -7.61
C ALA A 16 -7.62 -4.25 -7.11
N GLN A 17 -7.58 -3.02 -6.58
CA GLN A 17 -8.78 -2.35 -6.03
C GLN A 17 -9.55 -1.53 -7.06
N VAL A 18 -8.85 -0.87 -7.99
CA VAL A 18 -9.48 -0.01 -9.03
C VAL A 18 -10.30 -0.83 -10.05
N LYS A 19 -9.94 -2.10 -10.28
CA LYS A 19 -10.65 -2.97 -11.23
C LYS A 19 -12.07 -3.36 -10.80
N ASN A 20 -12.41 -3.28 -9.51
CA ASN A 20 -13.66 -3.88 -9.00
C ASN A 20 -14.87 -2.94 -9.07
N GLU A 21 -14.67 -1.62 -9.03
CA GLU A 21 -15.76 -0.63 -9.09
C GLU A 21 -16.21 -0.37 -10.53
N VAL A 22 -15.26 -0.24 -11.46
CA VAL A 22 -15.56 -0.02 -12.89
C VAL A 22 -16.17 -1.26 -13.56
N ALA A 23 -15.81 -2.47 -13.11
CA ALA A 23 -16.37 -3.71 -13.64
C ALA A 23 -17.86 -3.91 -13.28
N GLN A 24 -18.32 -3.40 -12.14
CA GLN A 24 -19.71 -3.52 -11.71
C GLN A 24 -20.66 -2.65 -12.55
N GLU A 25 -20.24 -1.43 -12.93
CA GLU A 25 -21.03 -0.54 -13.80
C GLU A 25 -21.07 -1.05 -15.25
N ALA A 26 -19.98 -1.63 -15.76
CA ALA A 26 -19.91 -2.09 -17.14
C ALA A 26 -20.78 -3.35 -17.43
N ILE A 27 -21.01 -4.21 -16.43
CA ILE A 27 -21.81 -5.43 -16.58
C ILE A 27 -23.31 -5.13 -16.65
N GLY A 28 -23.77 -4.05 -16.01
CA GLY A 28 -25.18 -3.66 -16.00
C GLY A 28 -25.74 -3.17 -17.34
N ALA A 29 -24.87 -2.88 -18.32
CA ALA A 29 -25.24 -2.17 -19.55
C ALA A 29 -25.20 -3.01 -20.84
N VAL A 30 -24.90 -4.32 -20.77
CA VAL A 30 -24.73 -5.14 -21.99
C VAL A 30 -26.03 -5.83 -22.39
N THR A 31 -26.60 -5.42 -23.53
CA THR A 31 -27.77 -6.05 -24.15
C THR A 31 -27.40 -7.33 -24.91
N ALA A 32 -28.37 -8.24 -25.11
CA ALA A 32 -28.17 -9.53 -25.77
C ALA A 32 -27.60 -9.40 -27.20
N ASP A 33 -27.99 -8.35 -27.94
CA ASP A 33 -27.47 -8.03 -29.27
C ASP A 33 -25.96 -7.77 -29.28
N ASN A 34 -25.44 -7.13 -28.23
CA ASN A 34 -24.01 -6.82 -28.10
C ASN A 34 -23.19 -8.07 -27.73
N TRP A 35 -23.84 -9.12 -27.23
CA TRP A 35 -23.21 -10.39 -26.93
C TRP A 35 -23.02 -11.23 -28.21
N GLN A 36 -24.06 -11.30 -29.05
CA GLN A 36 -24.00 -12.05 -30.32
C GLN A 36 -22.96 -11.46 -31.29
N LYS A 37 -22.89 -10.14 -31.43
CA LYS A 37 -21.87 -9.47 -32.28
C LYS A 37 -20.43 -9.79 -31.84
N CYS A 38 -20.23 -10.01 -30.54
CA CYS A 38 -18.91 -10.27 -29.97
C CYS A 38 -18.42 -11.70 -30.27
N VAL A 39 -19.32 -12.68 -30.22
CA VAL A 39 -18.97 -14.10 -30.48
C VAL A 39 -18.60 -14.31 -31.93
N SER A 40 -19.33 -13.68 -32.86
CA SER A 40 -19.06 -13.76 -34.31
C SER A 40 -17.69 -13.22 -34.68
N HIS A 41 -17.24 -12.17 -33.98
CA HIS A 41 -15.97 -11.51 -34.27
C HIS A 41 -14.75 -12.26 -33.71
N VAL A 42 -14.92 -13.02 -32.61
CA VAL A 42 -13.85 -13.83 -32.02
C VAL A 42 -13.47 -15.00 -32.92
N LYS A 43 -14.48 -15.71 -33.44
CA LYS A 43 -14.27 -16.81 -34.37
C LYS A 43 -13.55 -16.38 -35.66
N ALA A 44 -13.85 -15.18 -36.15
CA ALA A 44 -13.24 -14.64 -37.37
C ALA A 44 -11.74 -14.31 -37.27
N GLU A 45 -11.18 -14.24 -36.06
CA GLU A 45 -9.76 -13.90 -35.89
C GLU A 45 -8.90 -15.02 -35.34
N GLU A 46 -9.53 -16.03 -34.75
CA GLU A 46 -8.87 -17.30 -34.50
C GLU A 46 -8.40 -17.94 -35.82
N GLU A 47 -9.13 -17.73 -36.91
CA GLU A 47 -8.73 -18.18 -38.26
C GLU A 47 -7.60 -17.37 -38.89
N LYS A 48 -7.55 -16.04 -38.64
CA LYS A 48 -6.50 -15.17 -39.18
C LYS A 48 -5.14 -15.42 -38.52
N PHE A 49 -5.16 -15.80 -37.25
CA PHE A 49 -3.95 -16.02 -36.45
C PHE A 49 -3.03 -17.15 -36.99
N TRP A 50 -3.59 -18.12 -37.73
CA TRP A 50 -2.80 -19.27 -38.22
C TRP A 50 -2.03 -19.01 -39.54
N LYS A 51 -2.13 -17.84 -40.18
CA LYS A 51 -1.72 -17.67 -41.59
C LYS A 51 -0.66 -16.62 -41.96
N SER A 52 -0.15 -15.73 -41.10
CA SER A 52 0.94 -14.81 -41.53
C SER A 52 1.95 -14.40 -40.44
N GLY A 53 3.23 -14.39 -40.85
CA GLY A 53 4.39 -13.86 -40.10
C GLY A 53 4.69 -12.38 -40.43
N PRO A 54 5.77 -11.77 -39.87
CA PRO A 54 5.70 -10.41 -39.34
C PRO A 54 6.45 -9.32 -40.15
N HIS A 55 5.94 -8.07 -40.19
CA HIS A 55 6.72 -6.80 -40.11
C HIS A 55 5.84 -5.51 -39.88
N ILE A 56 6.06 -4.83 -38.73
CA ILE A 56 6.40 -3.40 -38.42
C ILE A 56 5.95 -2.26 -39.39
N ASP A 57 5.27 -1.12 -39.03
CA ASP A 57 5.57 -0.06 -38.01
C ASP A 57 4.40 0.93 -37.67
N SER A 58 4.20 1.28 -36.38
CA SER A 58 3.59 2.52 -35.77
C SER A 58 3.10 2.27 -34.33
N VAL A 59 3.70 2.97 -33.34
CA VAL A 59 3.43 2.73 -31.92
C VAL A 59 2.21 3.51 -31.47
N ILE A 60 1.10 2.79 -31.30
CA ILE A 60 -0.12 3.23 -30.62
C ILE A 60 -0.16 2.48 -29.29
N GLU A 61 -0.25 3.17 -28.15
CA GLU A 61 -0.36 2.53 -26.83
C GLU A 61 -1.85 2.27 -26.47
N PRO A 62 -2.35 1.02 -26.51
CA PRO A 62 -3.69 0.70 -26.04
C PRO A 62 -3.74 0.57 -24.52
N VAL A 63 -4.78 1.14 -23.90
CA VAL A 63 -5.13 0.85 -22.50
C VAL A 63 -5.95 -0.44 -22.46
N ILE A 64 -5.29 -1.58 -22.20
CA ILE A 64 -5.94 -2.89 -22.17
C ILE A 64 -6.52 -3.18 -20.78
N VAL A 65 -7.85 -3.20 -20.67
CA VAL A 65 -8.55 -3.65 -19.47
C VAL A 65 -8.78 -5.17 -19.58
N ASN A 66 -7.85 -5.97 -19.04
CA ASN A 66 -8.02 -7.43 -18.97
C ASN A 66 -9.10 -7.81 -17.95
N LEU A 67 -10.19 -8.40 -18.45
CA LEU A 67 -11.22 -9.12 -17.69
C LEU A 67 -11.00 -10.63 -17.89
N GLY A 68 -10.87 -11.38 -16.80
CA GLY A 68 -10.71 -12.84 -16.84
C GLY A 68 -11.95 -13.56 -17.35
N SER A 69 -11.73 -14.61 -18.13
CA SER A 69 -12.75 -15.48 -18.76
C SER A 69 -13.17 -16.65 -17.85
N ASP A 70 -14.44 -17.07 -17.94
CA ASP A 70 -14.85 -18.48 -17.77
C ASP A 70 -16.02 -18.84 -18.71
N THR A 71 -15.74 -19.78 -19.62
CA THR A 71 -16.49 -20.93 -20.21
C THR A 71 -18.00 -20.92 -20.50
N THR A 72 -18.42 -21.35 -21.72
CA THR A 72 -19.05 -22.69 -22.04
C THR A 72 -19.66 -22.80 -23.48
N SER A 73 -19.18 -23.78 -24.29
CA SER A 73 -19.86 -24.82 -25.15
C SER A 73 -21.09 -24.49 -26.04
N ASP A 74 -21.41 -25.04 -27.23
CA ASP A 74 -20.96 -26.15 -28.12
C ASP A 74 -21.62 -26.04 -29.53
N ASN A 75 -21.08 -26.77 -30.52
CA ASN A 75 -21.68 -27.42 -31.73
C ASN A 75 -21.66 -26.78 -33.16
N ASP A 76 -21.45 -27.72 -34.11
CA ASP A 76 -21.10 -27.73 -35.55
C ASP A 76 -22.13 -27.15 -36.55
N ASP A 77 -21.64 -26.65 -37.71
CA ASP A 77 -21.81 -27.27 -39.06
C ASP A 77 -21.36 -26.37 -40.24
N SER A 78 -20.69 -27.04 -41.19
CA SER A 78 -20.23 -26.81 -42.58
C SER A 78 -20.57 -25.57 -43.48
N ILE A 79 -19.48 -25.08 -44.13
CA ILE A 79 -19.24 -24.81 -45.60
C ILE A 79 -19.58 -23.43 -46.27
N ASP A 80 -18.52 -22.92 -46.96
CA ASP A 80 -18.34 -22.05 -48.16
C ASP A 80 -18.34 -20.49 -48.15
N SER A 81 -17.10 -19.96 -48.19
CA SER A 81 -16.46 -19.03 -49.15
C SER A 81 -17.18 -17.77 -49.70
N SER A 82 -16.61 -16.57 -49.44
CA SER A 82 -15.76 -15.80 -50.40
C SER A 82 -15.66 -14.28 -50.10
N ALA A 83 -14.45 -13.74 -50.31
CA ALA A 83 -14.03 -12.32 -50.51
C ALA A 83 -13.99 -11.36 -49.27
N ALA A 84 -12.80 -11.06 -48.73
CA ALA A 84 -11.92 -9.88 -49.00
C ALA A 84 -12.14 -8.76 -47.94
N SER A 85 -11.17 -8.01 -47.38
CA SER A 85 -9.72 -7.83 -47.53
C SER A 85 -9.21 -7.01 -46.30
N ASP A 86 -8.07 -7.42 -45.74
CA ASP A 86 -6.88 -6.67 -45.26
C ASP A 86 -6.99 -5.30 -44.56
N ASP A 87 -6.46 -5.23 -43.32
CA ASP A 87 -5.54 -4.16 -42.85
C ASP A 87 -4.86 -4.59 -41.51
N GLU A 88 -3.53 -4.72 -41.53
CA GLU A 88 -2.63 -5.16 -40.44
C GLU A 88 -2.23 -4.00 -39.50
N PHE A 89 -2.14 -4.27 -38.18
CA PHE A 89 -1.50 -3.37 -37.20
C PHE A 89 -0.04 -3.78 -36.92
N PRO A 90 0.86 -2.83 -36.61
CA PRO A 90 2.29 -3.08 -36.44
C PRO A 90 2.74 -3.40 -34.99
N PRO A 91 3.95 -3.96 -34.79
CA PRO A 91 4.45 -4.57 -33.55
C PRO A 91 4.99 -3.57 -32.52
N LEU A 92 4.92 -4.03 -31.26
CA LEU A 92 5.56 -3.41 -30.11
C LEU A 92 7.07 -3.21 -30.32
N ILE A 93 7.53 -1.96 -30.25
CA ILE A 93 8.96 -1.66 -30.10
C ILE A 93 9.43 -2.01 -28.68
N CYS A 94 10.62 -2.61 -28.66
CA CYS A 94 11.34 -3.29 -27.59
C CYS A 94 11.59 -2.46 -26.30
N PRO A 95 11.51 -3.07 -25.08
CA PRO A 95 11.75 -2.42 -23.77
C PRO A 95 13.20 -1.96 -23.47
N GLN A 96 14.17 -2.24 -24.33
CA GLN A 96 15.60 -2.22 -23.96
C GLN A 96 16.24 -0.81 -23.92
N LEU A 97 15.80 0.13 -24.77
CA LEU A 97 16.29 1.53 -24.74
C LEU A 97 15.63 2.33 -23.61
N THR A 98 14.39 1.99 -23.26
CA THR A 98 13.67 2.51 -22.09
C THR A 98 14.40 2.09 -20.80
N GLU A 99 14.87 0.85 -20.68
CA GLU A 99 15.55 0.34 -19.47
C GLU A 99 16.75 1.15 -18.98
N ILE A 100 17.63 1.66 -19.85
CA ILE A 100 18.89 2.30 -19.42
C ILE A 100 18.65 3.70 -18.82
N GLN A 101 17.73 4.49 -19.39
CA GLN A 101 17.32 5.77 -18.81
C GLN A 101 16.32 5.59 -17.65
N ASN A 102 15.49 4.54 -17.69
CA ASN A 102 14.59 4.12 -16.61
C ASN A 102 15.33 3.69 -15.32
N ILE A 103 16.62 3.37 -15.38
CA ILE A 103 17.41 3.03 -14.18
C ILE A 103 18.08 4.28 -13.59
N ARG A 104 18.64 5.17 -14.42
CA ARG A 104 19.40 6.34 -13.94
C ARG A 104 18.51 7.45 -13.36
N ILE A 105 17.37 7.73 -14.00
CA ILE A 105 16.48 8.82 -13.60
C ILE A 105 15.87 8.54 -12.20
N PRO A 106 15.24 7.39 -11.93
CA PRO A 106 14.72 7.08 -10.59
C PRO A 106 15.82 7.01 -9.51
N LEU A 107 17.02 6.51 -9.83
CA LEU A 107 18.11 6.40 -8.85
C LEU A 107 18.67 7.76 -8.41
N VAL A 108 18.81 8.73 -9.33
CA VAL A 108 19.21 10.10 -8.98
C VAL A 108 18.07 10.81 -8.24
N LEU A 109 16.83 10.57 -8.61
CA LEU A 109 15.64 11.24 -8.07
C LEU A 109 15.21 10.75 -6.68
N ILE A 110 15.45 9.48 -6.34
CA ILE A 110 15.19 8.93 -4.99
C ILE A 110 16.01 9.65 -3.90
N ASN A 111 17.17 10.21 -4.24
CA ASN A 111 18.02 10.95 -3.31
C ASN A 111 17.47 12.35 -2.96
N TYR A 112 16.68 12.96 -3.84
CA TYR A 112 16.01 14.25 -3.58
C TYR A 112 14.69 14.09 -2.80
N SER A 113 14.16 12.85 -2.71
CA SER A 113 12.90 12.56 -2.01
C SER A 113 13.11 12.42 -0.50
N ARG A 114 12.42 13.26 0.29
CA ARG A 114 12.50 13.30 1.77
C ARG A 114 12.14 11.99 2.46
N SER A 115 12.56 11.85 3.73
CA SER A 115 12.33 10.67 4.58
C SER A 115 10.85 10.39 4.88
N THR A 116 9.99 11.42 4.84
CA THR A 116 8.53 11.32 5.08
C THR A 116 7.75 10.71 3.90
N LYS A 117 8.41 10.52 2.75
CA LYS A 117 7.87 9.79 1.58
C LYS A 117 8.27 8.34 1.57
N VAL A 118 7.27 7.48 1.43
CA VAL A 118 7.45 6.02 1.51
C VAL A 118 6.96 5.31 0.25
N GLY A 119 5.94 5.84 -0.43
CA GLY A 119 5.38 5.23 -1.65
C GLY A 119 6.37 5.16 -2.81
N PHE A 120 6.28 4.09 -3.60
CA PHE A 120 7.11 3.78 -4.78
C PHE A 120 8.63 3.90 -4.58
N ARG A 121 9.13 3.75 -3.35
CA ARG A 121 10.56 3.78 -3.05
C ARG A 121 11.09 2.39 -2.71
N LYS A 122 12.28 2.09 -3.21
CA LYS A 122 12.98 0.85 -2.87
C LYS A 122 13.22 0.79 -1.35
N HIS A 123 12.98 -0.37 -0.75
CA HIS A 123 13.17 -0.62 0.68
C HIS A 123 12.29 0.23 1.62
N ARG A 124 11.14 0.69 1.12
CA ARG A 124 10.10 1.41 1.86
C ARG A 124 8.76 0.70 1.64
N SER A 125 8.00 0.46 2.70
CA SER A 125 6.68 -0.17 2.63
C SER A 125 5.64 0.59 3.44
N THR A 126 4.36 0.34 3.16
CA THR A 126 3.23 0.87 3.96
C THR A 126 3.41 0.58 5.45
N GLY A 127 3.92 -0.62 5.78
CA GLY A 127 4.27 -1.02 7.13
C GLY A 127 5.34 -0.15 7.81
N ASP A 128 6.34 0.36 7.08
CA ASP A 128 7.30 1.31 7.65
C ASP A 128 6.62 2.60 8.11
N LEU A 129 5.84 3.20 7.20
CA LEU A 129 5.18 4.48 7.43
C LEU A 129 4.21 4.37 8.61
N LEU A 130 3.33 3.36 8.57
CA LEU A 130 2.34 3.16 9.61
C LEU A 130 2.98 2.81 10.95
N ALA A 131 4.04 1.99 10.99
CA ALA A 131 4.74 1.70 12.24
C ALA A 131 5.38 2.96 12.86
N TYR A 132 5.96 3.83 12.03
CA TYR A 132 6.55 5.07 12.49
C TYR A 132 5.50 6.11 12.93
N VAL A 133 4.47 6.33 12.12
CA VAL A 133 3.44 7.33 12.42
C VAL A 133 2.61 6.92 13.64
N THR A 134 2.25 5.64 13.77
CA THR A 134 1.58 5.14 14.99
C THR A 134 2.48 5.21 16.23
N HIS A 135 3.80 5.15 16.08
CA HIS A 135 4.73 5.40 17.17
C HIS A 135 4.68 6.86 17.64
N LEU A 136 4.66 7.83 16.72
CA LEU A 136 4.52 9.24 17.07
C LEU A 136 3.22 9.51 17.82
N TRP A 137 2.12 8.91 17.39
CA TRP A 137 0.83 9.07 18.07
C TRP A 137 0.83 8.47 19.47
N ASN A 138 1.35 7.25 19.61
CA ASN A 138 1.49 6.62 20.93
C ASN A 138 2.41 7.45 21.84
N ARG A 139 3.48 8.02 21.31
CA ARG A 139 4.40 8.90 22.08
C ARG A 139 3.68 10.14 22.60
N ALA A 140 2.88 10.80 21.76
CA ALA A 140 2.10 11.96 22.17
C ALA A 140 1.09 11.65 23.29
N ILE A 141 0.38 10.52 23.18
CA ILE A 141 -0.55 10.03 24.20
C ILE A 141 0.17 9.71 25.51
N GLU A 142 1.37 9.12 25.45
CA GLU A 142 2.18 8.86 26.64
C GLU A 142 2.61 10.15 27.33
N ASN A 143 2.99 11.15 26.55
CA ASN A 143 3.41 12.47 27.02
C ASN A 143 2.25 13.40 27.41
N HIS A 144 1.10 12.82 27.81
CA HIS A 144 -0.11 13.49 28.31
C HIS A 144 -0.88 14.32 27.28
N GLY A 145 -0.59 14.16 26.00
CA GLY A 145 -1.26 14.88 24.91
C GLY A 145 -2.11 13.97 24.04
N GLU A 146 -2.20 14.34 22.78
CA GLU A 146 -3.05 13.72 21.76
C GLU A 146 -2.48 13.98 20.36
N SER A 147 -2.98 13.25 19.37
CA SER A 147 -2.56 13.43 17.98
C SER A 147 -3.77 13.61 17.09
N ARG A 148 -3.73 14.62 16.23
CA ARG A 148 -4.76 14.85 15.23
C ARG A 148 -4.22 14.43 13.86
N VAL A 149 -5.02 13.65 13.16
CA VAL A 149 -4.67 13.01 11.90
C VAL A 149 -5.67 13.48 10.87
N VAL A 150 -5.20 14.07 9.78
CA VAL A 150 -6.03 14.48 8.64
C VAL A 150 -5.53 13.74 7.41
N ALA A 151 -6.33 12.78 6.94
CA ALA A 151 -6.10 12.06 5.70
C ALA A 151 -6.58 12.90 4.52
N LEU A 152 -5.66 13.24 3.63
CA LEU A 152 -5.88 14.04 2.43
C LEU A 152 -5.96 13.10 1.22
N ASP A 153 -6.93 13.33 0.34
CA ASP A 153 -7.13 12.58 -0.89
C ASP A 153 -6.94 13.51 -2.08
N ILE A 154 -5.94 13.23 -2.93
CA ILE A 154 -5.71 14.00 -4.17
C ILE A 154 -6.62 13.42 -5.25
N SER A 155 -7.52 14.24 -5.79
CA SER A 155 -8.44 13.83 -6.83
C SER A 155 -7.69 13.54 -8.13
N LYS A 156 -7.73 12.29 -8.61
CA LYS A 156 -7.14 11.86 -9.89
C LYS A 156 -5.67 12.26 -10.06
N ALA A 157 -4.84 11.89 -9.08
CA ALA A 157 -3.46 12.37 -8.95
C ALA A 157 -2.61 12.16 -10.21
N PHE A 158 -2.71 11.00 -10.87
CA PHE A 158 -1.97 10.70 -12.10
C PHE A 158 -2.52 11.45 -13.33
N ASP A 159 -3.84 11.58 -13.46
CA ASP A 159 -4.49 12.22 -14.63
C ASP A 159 -4.33 13.75 -14.66
N ARG A 160 -4.07 14.36 -13.49
CA ARG A 160 -4.09 15.82 -13.30
C ARG A 160 -2.73 16.45 -13.12
N VAL A 161 -1.64 15.70 -13.32
CA VAL A 161 -0.29 16.29 -13.30
C VAL A 161 -0.18 17.35 -14.39
N TRP A 162 0.09 18.60 -14.01
CA TRP A 162 0.27 19.69 -14.95
C TRP A 162 1.68 19.63 -15.56
N HIS A 163 1.76 19.43 -16.89
CA HIS A 163 3.02 19.19 -17.58
C HIS A 163 4.03 20.33 -17.43
N GLU A 164 3.65 21.57 -17.69
CA GLU A 164 4.55 22.72 -17.55
C GLU A 164 5.05 22.89 -16.11
N GLY A 165 4.17 22.73 -15.12
CA GLY A 165 4.54 22.76 -13.71
C GLY A 165 5.55 21.66 -13.36
N LEU A 166 5.33 20.45 -13.87
CA LEU A 166 6.26 19.34 -13.70
C LEU A 166 7.62 19.64 -14.33
N LEU A 167 7.67 20.17 -15.56
CA LEU A 167 8.92 20.52 -16.24
C LEU A 167 9.71 21.60 -15.51
N VAL A 168 9.03 22.61 -14.95
CA VAL A 168 9.66 23.65 -14.11
C VAL A 168 10.28 23.03 -12.86
N LYS A 169 9.54 22.16 -12.15
CA LYS A 169 10.04 21.48 -10.96
C LYS A 169 11.25 20.60 -11.26
N LEU A 170 11.21 19.86 -12.37
CA LEU A 170 12.32 19.01 -12.80
C LEU A 170 13.59 19.82 -13.12
N ALA A 171 13.44 20.99 -13.74
CA ALA A 171 14.55 21.90 -13.94
C ALA A 171 15.13 22.40 -12.61
N ALA A 172 14.28 22.69 -11.61
CA ALA A 172 14.71 23.08 -10.27
C ALA A 172 15.48 21.97 -9.53
N TYR A 173 15.19 20.69 -9.82
CA TYR A 173 15.99 19.55 -9.34
C TYR A 173 17.33 19.37 -10.08
N GLY A 174 17.65 20.22 -11.08
CA GLY A 174 18.89 20.14 -11.85
C GLY A 174 18.87 19.07 -12.96
N LEU A 175 17.69 18.58 -13.35
CA LEU A 175 17.57 17.54 -14.38
C LEU A 175 17.49 18.13 -15.78
N SER A 176 18.45 17.78 -16.64
CA SER A 176 18.53 18.19 -18.05
C SER A 176 17.81 17.24 -19.02
N VAL A 177 16.68 16.63 -18.60
CA VAL A 177 15.87 15.72 -19.44
C VAL A 177 14.60 16.37 -20.01
N ARG A 178 14.52 17.72 -19.95
CA ARG A 178 13.32 18.49 -20.29
C ARG A 178 12.77 18.17 -21.68
N GLN A 179 13.63 18.12 -22.71
CA GLN A 179 13.19 17.89 -24.10
C GLN A 179 12.60 16.48 -24.27
N TRP A 180 13.25 15.47 -23.71
CA TRP A 180 12.76 14.10 -23.75
C TRP A 180 11.45 13.93 -22.97
N LEU A 181 11.35 14.50 -21.76
CA LEU A 181 10.12 14.45 -20.98
C LEU A 181 8.97 15.25 -21.63
N ASN A 182 9.28 16.36 -22.28
CA ASN A 182 8.29 17.11 -23.05
C ASN A 182 7.72 16.25 -24.18
N SER A 183 8.58 15.53 -24.90
CA SER A 183 8.14 14.56 -25.92
C SER A 183 7.38 13.36 -25.32
N PHE A 184 7.71 12.95 -24.10
CA PHE A 184 7.02 11.85 -23.41
C PHE A 184 5.63 12.24 -22.91
N LEU A 185 5.38 13.52 -22.62
CA LEU A 185 4.13 13.99 -22.01
C LEU A 185 3.16 14.62 -23.00
N ASN A 186 3.65 15.28 -24.06
CA ASN A 186 2.85 16.01 -25.04
C ASN A 186 2.34 15.13 -26.19
N ASP A 187 1.33 15.65 -26.89
CA ASP A 187 0.69 15.04 -28.08
C ASP A 187 0.25 13.59 -27.88
N ARG A 188 -0.10 13.26 -26.63
CA ARG A 188 -0.61 11.94 -26.27
C ARG A 188 -2.09 11.86 -26.59
N SER A 189 -2.50 10.69 -27.05
CA SER A 189 -3.90 10.38 -27.29
C SER A 189 -4.28 9.07 -26.60
N LEU A 190 -5.50 8.99 -26.07
CA LEU A 190 -6.07 7.78 -25.52
C LEU A 190 -7.33 7.38 -26.27
N PHE A 191 -7.59 6.09 -26.32
CA PHE A 191 -8.87 5.52 -26.71
C PHE A 191 -9.11 4.30 -25.83
N VAL A 192 -10.38 4.02 -25.56
CA VAL A 192 -10.77 2.89 -24.71
C VAL A 192 -11.18 1.75 -25.62
N VAL A 193 -10.56 0.59 -25.43
CA VAL A 193 -10.98 -0.63 -26.10
C VAL A 193 -11.77 -1.46 -25.10
N VAL A 194 -13.09 -1.58 -25.33
CA VAL A 194 -13.93 -2.54 -24.62
C VAL A 194 -14.22 -3.67 -25.60
N LYS A 195 -13.66 -4.86 -25.33
CA LYS A 195 -13.63 -5.99 -26.26
C LYS A 195 -12.85 -5.62 -27.53
N ARG A 196 -13.52 -5.50 -28.69
CA ARG A 196 -12.93 -5.07 -29.98
C ARG A 196 -13.55 -3.78 -30.51
N CYS A 197 -14.33 -3.09 -29.67
CA CYS A 197 -14.83 -1.77 -29.98
C CYS A 197 -13.89 -0.76 -29.34
N SER A 198 -13.28 0.08 -30.19
CA SER A 198 -12.53 1.25 -29.77
C SER A 198 -13.47 2.43 -29.65
N SER A 199 -13.27 3.27 -28.63
CA SER A 199 -13.81 4.62 -28.62
C SER A 199 -13.10 5.47 -29.69
N ASP A 200 -13.64 6.67 -29.91
CA ASP A 200 -12.89 7.71 -30.58
C ASP A 200 -11.58 8.01 -29.84
N VAL A 201 -10.63 8.59 -30.57
CA VAL A 201 -9.33 9.01 -30.05
C VAL A 201 -9.48 10.37 -29.36
N PHE A 202 -9.06 10.45 -28.10
CA PHE A 202 -9.11 11.66 -27.29
C PHE A 202 -7.70 12.15 -26.99
N SER A 203 -7.43 13.44 -27.24
CA SER A 203 -6.17 14.08 -26.85
C SER A 203 -6.06 14.18 -25.33
N VAL A 204 -4.87 13.91 -24.80
CA VAL A 204 -4.53 13.94 -23.39
C VAL A 204 -3.56 15.06 -23.11
N ASN A 205 -4.09 16.18 -22.63
CA ASN A 205 -3.31 17.40 -22.42
C ASN A 205 -2.78 17.54 -20.99
N THR A 206 -3.07 16.58 -20.11
CA THR A 206 -2.62 16.57 -18.70
C THR A 206 -2.33 15.15 -18.22
N GLY A 207 -1.59 15.06 -17.11
CA GLY A 207 -1.35 13.79 -16.43
C GLY A 207 -0.17 13.00 -16.98
N VAL A 208 0.14 11.92 -16.28
CA VAL A 208 1.21 10.98 -16.64
C VAL A 208 0.60 9.64 -17.05
N PRO A 209 1.16 8.90 -18.02
CA PRO A 209 0.57 7.67 -18.55
C PRO A 209 0.42 6.58 -17.48
N HIS A 210 -0.79 6.05 -17.30
CA HIS A 210 -1.00 4.87 -16.47
C HIS A 210 -0.28 3.65 -17.08
N GLY A 211 0.43 2.90 -16.25
CA GLY A 211 1.19 1.71 -16.69
C GLY A 211 2.63 1.98 -17.13
N SER A 212 3.02 3.25 -17.34
CA SER A 212 4.43 3.57 -17.57
C SER A 212 5.25 3.47 -16.28
N VAL A 213 6.46 2.92 -16.40
CA VAL A 213 7.43 2.76 -15.30
C VAL A 213 7.82 4.12 -14.69
N LEU A 214 7.80 5.20 -15.48
CA LEU A 214 8.26 6.52 -15.07
C LEU A 214 7.19 7.35 -14.37
N SER A 215 5.91 7.11 -14.66
CA SER A 215 4.79 7.89 -14.15
C SER A 215 4.73 7.98 -12.62
N PRO A 216 4.95 6.90 -11.84
CA PRO A 216 4.99 6.99 -10.37
C PRO A 216 6.08 7.93 -9.86
N THR A 217 7.27 7.92 -10.47
CA THR A 217 8.37 8.82 -10.08
C THR A 217 8.05 10.27 -10.40
N LEU A 218 7.46 10.55 -11.57
CA LEU A 218 7.07 11.91 -11.96
C LEU A 218 6.00 12.47 -11.03
N LEU A 219 4.98 11.67 -10.69
CA LEU A 219 3.97 12.06 -9.72
C LEU A 219 4.60 12.41 -8.37
N LEU A 220 5.50 11.54 -7.88
CA LEU A 220 6.17 11.77 -6.60
C LEU A 220 6.97 13.08 -6.60
N LEU A 221 7.67 13.42 -7.67
CA LEU A 221 8.40 14.69 -7.75
C LEU A 221 7.47 15.88 -7.80
N TYR A 222 6.35 15.74 -8.50
CA TYR A 222 5.35 16.78 -8.64
C TYR A 222 4.78 17.22 -7.29
N ILE A 223 4.43 16.25 -6.44
CA ILE A 223 3.83 16.48 -5.12
C ILE A 223 4.88 16.61 -4.00
N ASN A 224 6.17 16.81 -4.31
CA ASN A 224 7.22 16.82 -3.29
C ASN A 224 7.20 18.00 -2.34
N GLU A 225 6.98 19.18 -2.88
CA GLU A 225 6.88 20.41 -2.07
C GLU A 225 5.73 20.33 -1.06
N LEU A 226 4.62 19.64 -1.39
CA LEU A 226 3.48 19.47 -0.50
C LEU A 226 3.88 19.00 0.90
N LEU A 227 4.96 18.22 1.04
CA LEU A 227 5.38 17.68 2.33
C LEU A 227 6.16 18.65 3.21
N GLU A 228 6.48 19.84 2.69
CA GLU A 228 7.36 20.81 3.34
C GLU A 228 6.68 22.15 3.59
N ILE A 229 5.54 22.41 2.96
CA ILE A 229 4.84 23.70 3.07
C ILE A 229 4.13 23.89 4.42
N THR A 230 3.87 22.82 5.17
CA THR A 230 3.11 22.86 6.42
C THR A 230 4.00 22.87 7.65
N SER A 231 3.50 23.48 8.73
CA SER A 231 4.17 23.47 10.03
C SER A 231 4.19 22.06 10.66
N ASN A 232 3.09 21.31 10.49
CA ASN A 232 3.02 19.92 10.89
C ASN A 232 3.48 18.99 9.75
N PRO A 233 4.13 17.86 10.07
CA PRO A 233 4.61 16.94 9.05
C PRO A 233 3.47 16.28 8.27
N ILE A 234 3.64 16.19 6.94
CA ILE A 234 2.82 15.36 6.08
C ILE A 234 3.60 14.09 5.72
N TYR A 235 2.97 12.96 5.99
CA TYR A 235 3.45 11.63 5.64
C TYR A 235 2.70 11.16 4.40
N SER A 236 3.41 10.69 3.38
CA SER A 236 2.76 10.24 2.15
C SER A 236 3.22 8.87 1.67
N PHE A 237 2.26 8.15 1.10
CA PHE A 237 2.48 6.95 0.34
C PHE A 237 1.81 7.11 -1.02
N ALA A 238 2.61 7.48 -2.02
CA ALA A 238 2.08 7.90 -3.32
C ALA A 238 1.20 9.16 -3.17
N ASP A 239 -0.02 9.13 -3.66
CA ASP A 239 -1.03 10.18 -3.57
C ASP A 239 -1.71 10.27 -2.19
N ASP A 240 -1.79 9.15 -1.45
CA ASP A 240 -2.29 9.13 -0.08
C ASP A 240 -1.37 9.98 0.82
N SER A 241 -1.89 11.12 1.28
CA SER A 241 -1.15 12.07 2.12
C SER A 241 -1.84 12.23 3.47
N THR A 242 -1.08 12.29 4.55
CA THR A 242 -1.61 12.38 5.91
C THR A 242 -0.89 13.46 6.69
N LEU A 243 -1.60 14.54 6.99
CA LEU A 243 -1.13 15.59 7.89
C LEU A 243 -1.25 15.07 9.33
N VAL A 244 -0.14 15.10 10.06
CA VAL A 244 -0.07 14.60 11.44
C VAL A 244 0.40 15.71 12.36
N SER A 245 -0.45 16.05 13.33
CA SER A 245 -0.12 17.03 14.36
C SER A 245 -0.13 16.35 15.73
N CYS A 246 0.99 16.41 16.44
CA CYS A 246 1.18 15.73 17.73
C CYS A 246 1.41 16.74 18.84
N MET A 247 0.57 16.71 19.87
CA MET A 247 0.74 17.50 21.08
C MET A 247 1.45 16.67 22.15
N GLU A 248 2.58 17.16 22.66
CA GLU A 248 3.36 16.47 23.71
C GLU A 248 3.60 17.40 24.92
N PRO A 249 2.61 17.58 25.81
CA PRO A 249 2.74 18.48 26.97
C PRO A 249 3.85 18.12 27.96
N GLY A 250 4.24 16.84 28.03
CA GLY A 250 5.25 16.32 28.96
C GLY A 250 4.78 16.23 30.42
N LYS A 251 3.62 16.83 30.74
CA LYS A 251 2.98 16.77 32.06
C LYS A 251 1.46 16.78 31.94
N PRO A 252 0.72 16.29 32.95
CA PRO A 252 -0.73 16.41 32.97
C PRO A 252 -1.19 17.87 32.84
N LEU A 253 -2.15 18.11 31.94
CA LEU A 253 -2.77 19.42 31.75
C LEU A 253 -4.08 19.53 32.55
N SER A 254 -4.36 20.73 33.08
CA SER A 254 -5.69 21.08 33.60
C SER A 254 -6.73 21.09 32.48
N SER A 255 -8.02 21.05 32.82
CA SER A 255 -9.10 21.10 31.83
C SER A 255 -9.06 22.36 30.97
N GLN A 256 -8.82 23.53 31.59
CA GLN A 256 -8.72 24.81 30.89
C GLN A 256 -7.53 24.84 29.91
N GLU A 257 -6.35 24.37 30.34
CA GLU A 257 -5.16 24.33 29.48
C GLU A 257 -5.33 23.30 28.35
N THR A 258 -6.02 22.19 28.61
CA THR A 258 -6.35 21.19 27.57
C THR A 258 -7.19 21.83 26.47
N VAL A 259 -8.25 22.58 26.83
CA VAL A 259 -9.11 23.28 25.85
C VAL A 259 -8.31 24.34 25.08
N ARG A 260 -7.51 25.15 25.78
CA ARG A 260 -6.68 26.17 25.14
C ARG A 260 -5.72 25.58 24.11
N ARG A 261 -5.02 24.50 24.46
CA ARG A 261 -4.09 23.83 23.53
C ARG A 261 -4.80 23.16 22.37
N ARG A 262 -5.96 22.54 22.61
CA ARG A 262 -6.82 22.00 21.52
C ARG A 262 -7.18 23.08 20.51
N GLN A 263 -7.58 24.27 20.99
CA GLN A 263 -7.90 25.41 20.12
C GLN A 263 -6.69 25.89 19.32
N GLN A 264 -5.53 26.02 19.96
CA GLN A 264 -4.28 26.39 19.28
C GLN A 264 -3.90 25.36 18.22
N HIS A 265 -3.99 24.07 18.54
CA HIS A 265 -3.64 22.98 17.65
C HIS A 265 -4.57 22.92 16.44
N ALA A 266 -5.88 23.10 16.65
CA ALA A 266 -6.84 23.21 15.55
C ALA A 266 -6.58 24.43 14.66
N SER A 267 -6.22 25.57 15.25
CA SER A 267 -5.86 26.77 14.49
C SER A 267 -4.62 26.55 13.61
N GLN A 268 -3.62 25.82 14.13
CA GLN A 268 -2.42 25.46 13.37
C GLN A 268 -2.76 24.52 12.20
N ILE A 269 -3.63 23.53 12.44
CA ILE A 269 -4.09 22.61 11.39
C ILE A 269 -4.87 23.36 10.31
N ASN A 270 -5.73 24.32 10.68
CA ASN A 270 -6.43 25.16 9.70
C ASN A 270 -5.48 26.03 8.88
N ALA A 271 -4.42 26.56 9.50
CA ALA A 271 -3.38 27.29 8.77
C ALA A 271 -2.62 26.38 7.79
N ASP A 272 -2.29 25.15 8.20
CA ASP A 272 -1.66 24.16 7.33
C ASP A 272 -2.59 23.76 6.18
N ILE A 273 -3.88 23.49 6.45
CA ILE A 273 -4.88 23.18 5.41
C ILE A 273 -5.01 24.33 4.42
N LYS A 274 -5.07 25.58 4.88
CA LYS A 274 -5.09 26.75 4.00
C LYS A 274 -3.87 26.78 3.09
N THR A 275 -2.69 26.53 3.64
CA THR A 275 -1.43 26.46 2.88
C THR A 275 -1.46 25.33 1.84
N ILE A 276 -2.03 24.17 2.19
CA ILE A 276 -2.23 23.04 1.28
C ILE A 276 -3.17 23.40 0.13
N VAL A 277 -4.28 24.08 0.41
CA VAL A 277 -5.23 24.55 -0.62
C VAL A 277 -4.56 25.56 -1.55
N GLU A 278 -3.85 26.55 -1.01
CA GLU A 278 -3.11 27.55 -1.80
C GLU A 278 -2.05 26.89 -2.69
N TRP A 279 -1.29 25.95 -2.16
CA TRP A 279 -0.35 25.15 -2.95
C TRP A 279 -1.06 24.34 -4.04
N GLY A 280 -2.21 23.75 -3.73
CA GLY A 280 -3.05 23.01 -4.67
C GLY A 280 -3.48 23.89 -5.84
N LEU A 281 -3.99 25.09 -5.56
CA LEU A 281 -4.38 26.08 -6.57
C LEU A 281 -3.18 26.49 -7.45
N ALA A 282 -2.04 26.80 -6.84
CA ALA A 282 -0.83 27.18 -7.58
C ALA A 282 -0.29 26.06 -8.48
N ASN A 283 -0.47 24.79 -8.06
CA ASN A 283 -0.01 23.60 -8.78
C ASN A 283 -1.13 22.88 -9.53
N LYS A 284 -2.32 23.48 -9.70
CA LYS A 284 -3.47 22.84 -10.37
C LYS A 284 -3.81 21.43 -9.81
N VAL A 285 -3.53 21.20 -8.52
CA VAL A 285 -3.89 19.99 -7.79
C VAL A 285 -5.19 20.23 -7.04
N GLN A 286 -6.14 19.32 -7.21
CA GLN A 286 -7.44 19.38 -6.51
C GLN A 286 -7.52 18.26 -5.47
N PHE A 287 -8.00 18.59 -4.27
CA PHE A 287 -8.26 17.63 -3.21
C PHE A 287 -9.73 17.18 -3.23
N ASN A 288 -9.99 15.93 -2.87
CA ASN A 288 -11.34 15.40 -2.75
C ASN A 288 -11.89 15.65 -1.35
N VAL A 289 -12.55 16.79 -1.15
CA VAL A 289 -13.11 17.20 0.14
C VAL A 289 -14.02 16.14 0.77
N GLN A 290 -14.76 15.37 -0.03
CA GLN A 290 -15.66 14.33 0.46
C GLN A 290 -14.94 13.08 0.99
N LYS A 291 -13.71 12.82 0.53
CA LYS A 291 -12.90 11.68 0.98
C LYS A 291 -11.93 12.05 2.10
N ILE A 292 -11.81 13.32 2.44
CA ILE A 292 -10.98 13.75 3.57
C ILE A 292 -11.59 13.20 4.86
N GLN A 293 -10.72 12.62 5.68
CA GLN A 293 -11.09 12.10 6.99
C GLN A 293 -10.19 12.73 8.04
N ALA A 294 -10.76 13.16 9.16
CA ALA A 294 -9.99 13.56 10.33
C ALA A 294 -10.34 12.70 11.53
N THR A 295 -9.34 12.41 12.35
CA THR A 295 -9.57 11.79 13.66
C THR A 295 -8.58 12.31 14.68
N THR A 296 -9.03 12.43 15.92
CA THR A 296 -8.21 12.82 17.06
C THR A 296 -7.98 11.61 17.95
N LEU A 297 -6.71 11.18 17.99
CA LEU A 297 -6.23 10.05 18.77
C LEU A 297 -5.94 10.51 20.20
N THR A 298 -6.78 10.10 21.16
CA THR A 298 -6.69 10.56 22.55
C THR A 298 -7.25 9.50 23.51
N LYS A 299 -6.83 9.58 24.78
CA LYS A 299 -7.41 8.81 25.89
C LYS A 299 -8.47 9.57 26.67
N LYS A 300 -8.53 10.90 26.49
CA LYS A 300 -9.49 11.78 27.17
C LYS A 300 -10.80 11.82 26.38
N SER A 301 -11.84 12.42 26.95
CA SER A 301 -13.08 12.64 26.21
C SER A 301 -12.83 13.41 24.91
N HIS A 302 -13.56 13.01 23.88
CA HIS A 302 -13.56 13.56 22.53
C HIS A 302 -14.51 14.77 22.39
N ASP A 303 -15.15 15.20 23.48
CA ASP A 303 -16.12 16.29 23.46
C ASP A 303 -15.46 17.65 23.18
N GLY A 304 -16.12 18.45 22.33
CA GLY A 304 -15.75 19.85 22.09
C GLY A 304 -14.43 20.06 21.33
N LEU A 305 -14.03 19.11 20.47
CA LEU A 305 -12.87 19.31 19.61
C LEU A 305 -13.15 20.42 18.58
N PRO A 306 -12.23 21.38 18.38
CA PRO A 306 -12.47 22.43 17.40
C PRO A 306 -12.41 21.87 15.98
N THR A 307 -13.44 22.18 15.20
CA THR A 307 -13.58 21.74 13.80
C THR A 307 -12.49 22.34 12.93
N ALA A 308 -11.89 21.50 12.09
CA ALA A 308 -11.02 21.96 11.02
C ALA A 308 -11.85 22.17 9.75
N GLU A 309 -11.47 23.10 8.87
CA GLU A 309 -12.21 23.39 7.64
C GLU A 309 -11.29 23.40 6.44
N MET A 310 -11.78 22.91 5.29
CA MET A 310 -11.10 22.97 4.01
C MET A 310 -12.05 23.54 2.96
N GLU A 311 -11.65 24.63 2.31
CA GLU A 311 -12.44 25.29 1.26
C GLU A 311 -13.87 25.68 1.73
N GLY A 312 -14.01 26.07 3.00
CA GLY A 312 -15.31 26.41 3.60
C GLY A 312 -16.18 25.21 3.97
N HIS A 313 -15.69 23.98 3.76
CA HIS A 313 -16.34 22.75 4.21
C HIS A 313 -15.74 22.26 5.53
N PRO A 314 -16.57 21.97 6.55
CA PRO A 314 -16.08 21.40 7.80
C PRO A 314 -15.56 19.98 7.56
N ILE A 315 -14.33 19.72 8.00
CA ILE A 315 -13.77 18.38 8.05
C ILE A 315 -14.37 17.68 9.27
N VAL A 316 -15.25 16.72 9.01
CA VAL A 316 -15.93 15.96 10.04
C VAL A 316 -14.94 15.00 10.71
N GLU A 317 -14.79 15.14 12.03
CA GLU A 317 -14.05 14.18 12.84
C GLU A 317 -14.81 12.86 12.93
N SER A 318 -14.13 11.76 12.60
CA SER A 318 -14.65 10.41 12.73
C SER A 318 -13.98 9.68 13.89
N SER A 319 -14.66 8.68 14.45
CA SER A 319 -14.10 7.80 15.48
C SER A 319 -13.04 6.83 14.95
N SER A 320 -12.89 6.74 13.62
CA SER A 320 -11.86 5.95 12.96
C SER A 320 -11.44 6.57 11.63
N VAL A 321 -10.18 6.40 11.25
CA VAL A 321 -9.63 6.79 9.95
C VAL A 321 -9.06 5.57 9.26
N LYS A 322 -9.22 5.47 7.94
CA LYS A 322 -8.60 4.41 7.14
C LYS A 322 -7.36 4.93 6.44
N LEU A 323 -6.19 4.39 6.78
CA LEU A 323 -4.92 4.73 6.14
C LEU A 323 -4.26 3.49 5.56
N LEU A 324 -3.95 3.51 4.26
CA LEU A 324 -3.18 2.45 3.56
C LEU A 324 -3.73 1.03 3.79
N GLY A 325 -5.06 0.91 3.88
CA GLY A 325 -5.78 -0.33 4.11
C GLY A 325 -5.97 -0.73 5.58
N ILE A 326 -5.50 0.08 6.54
CA ILE A 326 -5.63 -0.15 7.98
C ILE A 326 -6.63 0.82 8.60
N ASN A 327 -7.56 0.31 9.39
CA ASN A 327 -8.51 1.13 10.14
C ASN A 327 -7.90 1.45 11.50
N ILE A 328 -7.87 2.74 11.84
CA ILE A 328 -7.25 3.27 13.04
C ILE A 328 -8.33 3.98 13.83
N ASN A 329 -8.65 3.46 15.01
CA ASN A 329 -9.65 4.05 15.88
C ASN A 329 -9.05 5.17 16.74
N ASN A 330 -9.87 6.13 17.15
CA ASN A 330 -9.48 7.24 18.03
C ASN A 330 -8.90 6.79 19.38
N ASN A 331 -9.30 5.61 19.86
CA ASN A 331 -8.80 4.98 21.08
C ASN A 331 -7.57 4.09 20.86
N MET A 332 -7.02 4.04 19.64
CA MET A 332 -5.87 3.20 19.25
C MET A 332 -6.09 1.70 19.48
N SER A 333 -7.34 1.24 19.55
CA SER A 333 -7.69 -0.18 19.56
C SER A 333 -7.64 -0.76 18.16
N TRP A 334 -7.03 -1.94 18.03
CA TRP A 334 -6.95 -2.69 16.77
C TRP A 334 -8.06 -3.74 16.61
N HIS A 335 -9.02 -3.81 17.53
CA HIS A 335 -10.09 -4.82 17.52
C HIS A 335 -10.91 -4.75 16.23
N ASP A 336 -11.47 -3.58 15.90
CA ASP A 336 -12.36 -3.42 14.74
C ASP A 336 -11.64 -3.70 13.42
N HIS A 337 -10.37 -3.29 13.30
CA HIS A 337 -9.55 -3.62 12.15
C HIS A 337 -9.39 -5.13 12.00
N VAL A 338 -8.99 -5.85 13.06
CA VAL A 338 -8.80 -7.30 13.02
C VAL A 338 -10.11 -8.03 12.71
N VAL A 339 -11.24 -7.57 13.27
CA VAL A 339 -12.57 -8.12 12.94
C VAL A 339 -12.89 -7.93 11.46
N SER A 340 -12.60 -6.76 10.89
CA SER A 340 -12.82 -6.49 9.46
C SER A 340 -11.97 -7.40 8.56
N VAL A 341 -10.69 -7.59 8.90
CA VAL A 341 -9.77 -8.50 8.20
C VAL A 341 -10.27 -9.93 8.28
N ALA A 342 -10.69 -10.38 9.48
CA ALA A 342 -11.26 -11.70 9.69
C ALA A 342 -12.52 -11.92 8.84
N LYS A 343 -13.41 -10.92 8.76
CA LYS A 343 -14.63 -10.97 7.95
C LYS A 343 -14.29 -11.15 6.47
N THR A 344 -13.42 -10.31 5.91
CA THR A 344 -13.02 -10.40 4.50
C THR A 344 -12.31 -11.71 4.18
N ALA A 345 -11.38 -12.15 5.02
CA ALA A 345 -10.68 -13.42 4.80
C ALA A 345 -11.63 -14.63 4.94
N SER A 346 -12.61 -14.58 5.85
CA SER A 346 -13.65 -15.60 5.97
C SER A 346 -14.53 -15.68 4.72
N GLN A 347 -14.88 -14.55 4.10
CA GLN A 347 -15.62 -14.51 2.84
C GLN A 347 -14.82 -15.16 1.70
N LYS A 348 -13.54 -14.78 1.54
CA LYS A 348 -12.64 -15.40 0.55
C LYS A 348 -12.53 -16.91 0.75
N LEU A 349 -12.35 -17.35 2.00
CA LEU A 349 -12.30 -18.77 2.34
C LEU A 349 -13.64 -19.47 2.06
N GLY A 350 -14.76 -18.79 2.26
CA GLY A 350 -16.09 -19.29 1.92
C GLY A 350 -16.27 -19.55 0.42
N VAL A 351 -15.76 -18.66 -0.43
CA VAL A 351 -15.72 -18.87 -1.89
C VAL A 351 -14.85 -20.09 -2.23
N LEU A 352 -13.63 -20.15 -1.70
CA LEU A 352 -12.72 -21.28 -1.91
C LEU A 352 -13.36 -22.62 -1.47
N PHE A 353 -14.09 -22.62 -0.35
CA PHE A 353 -14.81 -23.79 0.13
C PHE A 353 -15.90 -24.26 -0.84
N ARG A 354 -16.63 -23.35 -1.49
CA ARG A 354 -17.65 -23.72 -2.49
C ARG A 354 -17.03 -24.33 -3.75
N CYS A 355 -15.90 -23.78 -4.19
CA CYS A 355 -15.16 -24.25 -5.36
C CYS A 355 -14.23 -25.43 -5.06
N ARG A 356 -14.20 -25.96 -3.83
CA ARG A 356 -13.18 -26.92 -3.39
C ARG A 356 -13.06 -28.18 -4.24
N LYS A 357 -14.16 -28.61 -4.87
CA LYS A 357 -14.19 -29.80 -5.73
C LYS A 357 -13.43 -29.61 -7.05
N LEU A 358 -13.12 -28.37 -7.42
CA LEU A 358 -12.40 -28.02 -8.64
C LEU A 358 -10.87 -28.04 -8.45
N PHE A 359 -10.39 -28.20 -7.22
CA PHE A 359 -8.98 -28.05 -6.89
C PHE A 359 -8.45 -29.24 -6.11
N THR A 360 -7.19 -29.60 -6.35
CA THR A 360 -6.48 -30.56 -5.49
C THR A 360 -6.14 -29.93 -4.12
N PRO A 361 -5.87 -30.73 -3.09
CA PRO A 361 -5.40 -30.22 -1.79
C PRO A 361 -4.19 -29.27 -1.88
N GLU A 362 -3.24 -29.55 -2.78
CA GLU A 362 -2.06 -28.72 -3.03
C GLU A 362 -2.46 -27.36 -3.62
N GLN A 363 -3.39 -27.35 -4.59
CA GLN A 363 -3.93 -26.14 -5.19
C GLN A 363 -4.72 -25.31 -4.18
N LEU A 364 -5.54 -25.94 -3.34
CA LEU A 364 -6.26 -25.28 -2.25
C LEU A 364 -5.30 -24.60 -1.27
N LEU A 365 -4.23 -25.29 -0.89
CA LEU A 365 -3.20 -24.75 -0.01
C LEU A 365 -2.46 -23.59 -0.69
N LEU A 366 -2.14 -23.70 -1.98
CA LEU A 366 -1.51 -22.64 -2.76
C LEU A 366 -2.39 -21.40 -2.82
N ILE A 367 -3.68 -21.54 -3.16
CA ILE A 367 -4.64 -20.43 -3.22
C ILE A 367 -4.79 -19.78 -1.85
N TYR A 368 -4.88 -20.57 -0.77
CA TYR A 368 -4.89 -20.01 0.59
C TYR A 368 -3.64 -19.18 0.87
N LYS A 369 -2.44 -19.72 0.59
CA LYS A 369 -1.15 -19.04 0.81
C LYS A 369 -1.00 -17.78 -0.04
N ALA A 370 -1.54 -17.77 -1.26
CA ALA A 370 -1.37 -16.67 -2.21
C ALA A 370 -2.45 -15.57 -2.08
N GLN A 371 -3.70 -15.91 -1.74
CA GLN A 371 -4.84 -14.98 -1.86
C GLN A 371 -5.51 -14.62 -0.52
N ILE A 372 -5.41 -15.51 0.49
CA ILE A 372 -6.09 -15.35 1.78
C ILE A 372 -5.08 -14.99 2.87
N ARG A 373 -4.03 -15.79 3.05
CA ARG A 373 -3.01 -15.58 4.07
C ARG A 373 -2.38 -14.17 4.01
N PRO A 374 -2.06 -13.58 2.85
CA PRO A 374 -1.47 -12.24 2.81
C PRO A 374 -2.40 -11.18 3.41
N SER A 375 -3.72 -11.31 3.21
CA SER A 375 -4.69 -10.39 3.83
C SER A 375 -4.75 -10.54 5.36
N LEU A 376 -4.41 -11.70 5.90
CA LEU A 376 -4.33 -11.94 7.36
C LEU A 376 -3.03 -11.42 7.98
N GLU A 377 -2.00 -11.12 7.18
CA GLU A 377 -0.66 -10.76 7.66
C GLU A 377 -0.23 -9.34 7.23
N TYR A 378 -0.96 -8.72 6.30
CA TYR A 378 -0.67 -7.37 5.81
C TYR A 378 -0.58 -6.35 6.96
N CYS A 379 0.56 -5.65 7.04
CA CYS A 379 0.87 -4.66 8.08
C CYS A 379 0.69 -5.14 9.53
N SER A 380 0.87 -6.45 9.80
CA SER A 380 0.72 -7.00 11.16
C SER A 380 1.64 -6.39 12.21
N HIS A 381 2.72 -5.74 11.81
CA HIS A 381 3.58 -4.95 12.68
C HIS A 381 2.84 -3.85 13.43
N VAL A 382 1.82 -3.28 12.80
CA VAL A 382 1.03 -2.17 13.34
C VAL A 382 -0.01 -2.72 14.32
N TRP A 383 -0.87 -3.62 13.84
CA TRP A 383 -2.04 -4.10 14.59
C TRP A 383 -1.82 -5.43 15.33
N GLY A 384 -0.67 -6.08 15.19
CA GLY A 384 -0.37 -7.41 15.75
C GLY A 384 -0.40 -7.50 17.28
N CYS A 385 -0.58 -6.37 17.95
CA CYS A 385 -0.81 -6.24 19.37
C CYS A 385 -2.29 -6.12 19.75
N ALA A 386 -3.19 -6.35 18.80
CA ALA A 386 -4.61 -6.46 19.06
C ALA A 386 -4.88 -7.45 20.21
N PRO A 387 -6.01 -7.29 20.92
CA PRO A 387 -6.39 -8.20 21.99
C PRO A 387 -6.35 -9.67 21.55
N LYS A 388 -5.92 -10.56 22.45
CA LYS A 388 -5.78 -12.00 22.15
C LYS A 388 -7.07 -12.62 21.59
N HIS A 389 -8.24 -12.19 22.07
CA HIS A 389 -9.52 -12.67 21.56
C HIS A 389 -9.75 -12.27 20.08
N SER A 390 -9.32 -11.08 19.67
CA SER A 390 -9.37 -10.63 18.27
C SER A 390 -8.43 -11.45 17.40
N LEU A 391 -7.19 -11.66 17.84
CA LEU A 391 -6.19 -12.44 17.09
C LEU A 391 -6.63 -13.91 16.89
N LYS A 392 -7.33 -14.49 17.88
CA LYS A 392 -7.91 -15.84 17.76
C LYS A 392 -8.92 -15.96 16.60
N LEU A 393 -9.56 -14.87 16.18
CA LEU A 393 -10.44 -14.88 14.99
C LEU A 393 -9.65 -15.21 13.73
N LEU A 394 -8.43 -14.65 13.59
CA LEU A 394 -7.55 -14.93 12.46
C LEU A 394 -7.04 -16.38 12.50
N ASP A 395 -6.66 -16.86 13.68
CA ASP A 395 -6.22 -18.25 13.85
C ASP A 395 -7.33 -19.25 13.52
N THR A 396 -8.59 -18.90 13.80
CA THR A 396 -9.77 -19.70 13.43
C THR A 396 -9.92 -19.82 11.92
N ILE A 397 -9.61 -18.77 11.16
CA ILE A 397 -9.62 -18.81 9.69
C ILE A 397 -8.53 -19.73 9.16
N GLN A 398 -7.30 -19.64 9.71
CA GLN A 398 -6.23 -20.58 9.35
C GLN A 398 -6.63 -22.03 9.66
N LYS A 399 -7.22 -22.30 10.83
CA LYS A 399 -7.72 -23.64 11.18
C LYS A 399 -8.80 -24.14 10.21
N ARG A 400 -9.70 -23.25 9.76
CA ARG A 400 -10.70 -23.60 8.73
C ARG A 400 -10.04 -23.89 7.38
N ALA A 401 -9.01 -23.16 7.00
CA ALA A 401 -8.26 -23.43 5.78
C ALA A 401 -7.50 -24.76 5.83
N ILE A 402 -6.87 -25.09 6.97
CA ILE A 402 -6.20 -26.39 7.18
C ILE A 402 -7.22 -27.54 7.03
N ARG A 403 -8.41 -27.41 7.64
CA ARG A 403 -9.49 -28.40 7.50
C ARG A 403 -10.04 -28.51 6.08
N LEU A 404 -10.02 -27.42 5.31
CA LEU A 404 -10.45 -27.43 3.91
C LEU A 404 -9.47 -28.22 3.02
N VAL A 405 -8.17 -28.14 3.30
CA VAL A 405 -7.14 -28.90 2.58
C VAL A 405 -7.18 -30.39 2.97
N ASP A 406 -7.55 -30.69 4.21
CA ASP A 406 -7.78 -32.05 4.76
C ASP A 406 -6.62 -33.03 4.52
N THR A 407 -5.40 -32.51 4.38
CA THR A 407 -4.19 -33.30 4.16
C THR A 407 -3.11 -32.84 5.15
N PRO A 408 -2.94 -33.53 6.29
CA PRO A 408 -2.01 -33.12 7.35
C PRO A 408 -0.57 -32.96 6.86
N ASN A 409 -0.11 -33.85 5.98
CA ASN A 409 1.25 -33.82 5.43
C ASN A 409 1.55 -32.56 4.59
N LEU A 410 0.55 -31.98 3.93
CA LEU A 410 0.71 -30.74 3.15
C LEU A 410 0.71 -29.50 4.04
N THR A 411 -0.01 -29.57 5.16
CA THR A 411 -0.20 -28.42 6.07
C THR A 411 0.78 -28.40 7.25
N LYS A 412 1.58 -29.46 7.44
CA LYS A 412 2.60 -29.55 8.51
C LYS A 412 3.59 -28.38 8.53
N ASP A 413 3.97 -27.88 7.34
CA ASP A 413 4.93 -26.78 7.19
C ASP A 413 4.23 -25.40 7.20
N LEU A 414 2.92 -25.36 7.40
CA LEU A 414 2.17 -24.11 7.50
C LEU A 414 2.30 -23.52 8.91
N HIS A 415 3.28 -22.64 9.09
CA HIS A 415 3.47 -21.93 10.36
C HIS A 415 2.22 -21.15 10.79
N SER A 416 2.09 -20.99 12.11
CA SER A 416 1.04 -20.15 12.73
C SER A 416 1.12 -18.70 12.24
N LEU A 417 -0.01 -18.00 12.29
CA LEU A 417 -0.03 -16.57 11.98
C LEU A 417 0.80 -15.78 13.01
N GLU A 418 0.84 -16.20 14.27
CA GLU A 418 1.69 -15.57 15.28
C GLU A 418 3.18 -15.63 14.93
N HIS A 419 3.64 -16.78 14.43
CA HIS A 419 5.01 -16.93 13.93
C HIS A 419 5.29 -15.92 12.81
N GLY A 420 4.40 -15.84 11.82
CA GLY A 420 4.49 -14.87 10.73
C GLY A 420 4.60 -13.43 11.24
N ARG A 421 3.71 -13.04 12.17
CA ARG A 421 3.71 -11.71 12.80
C ARG A 421 5.02 -11.39 13.51
N ARG A 422 5.57 -12.32 14.29
CA ARG A 422 6.85 -12.10 15.03
C ARG A 422 8.05 -11.99 14.10
N VAL A 423 8.12 -12.81 13.05
CA VAL A 423 9.18 -12.72 12.03
C VAL A 423 9.08 -11.38 11.32
N ALA A 424 7.86 -10.96 10.98
CA ALA A 424 7.60 -9.67 10.38
C ALA A 424 8.09 -8.55 11.32
N ASP A 425 7.62 -8.51 12.57
CA ASP A 425 8.00 -7.53 13.60
C ASP A 425 9.51 -7.29 13.63
N LEU A 426 10.25 -8.37 13.83
CA LEU A 426 11.72 -8.34 13.91
C LEU A 426 12.36 -7.89 12.60
N ALA A 427 11.84 -8.32 11.45
CA ALA A 427 12.36 -7.91 10.16
C ALA A 427 12.18 -6.41 9.90
N LEU A 428 11.02 -5.84 10.25
CA LEU A 428 10.80 -4.40 10.17
C LEU A 428 11.71 -3.66 11.15
N PHE A 429 11.82 -4.14 12.38
CA PHE A 429 12.65 -3.53 13.41
C PHE A 429 14.14 -3.53 13.05
N TYR A 430 14.62 -4.59 12.39
CA TYR A 430 15.97 -4.64 11.82
C TYR A 430 16.24 -3.50 10.82
N ARG A 431 15.24 -3.11 10.02
CA ARG A 431 15.37 -1.94 9.14
C ARG A 431 15.50 -0.65 9.93
N PHE A 432 14.68 -0.46 10.97
CA PHE A 432 14.76 0.71 11.84
C PHE A 432 16.08 0.79 12.60
N TYR A 433 16.55 -0.33 13.16
CA TYR A 433 17.82 -0.41 13.89
C TYR A 433 19.02 0.05 13.03
N HIS A 434 19.04 -0.33 11.75
CA HIS A 434 20.08 0.10 10.81
C HIS A 434 19.82 1.48 10.17
N GLY A 435 18.94 2.30 10.76
CA GLY A 435 18.64 3.65 10.30
C GLY A 435 18.05 3.71 8.89
N ARG A 436 17.48 2.61 8.39
CA ARG A 436 17.00 2.56 7.01
C ARG A 436 15.78 3.44 6.82
N PHE A 437 14.95 3.70 7.85
CA PHE A 437 13.73 4.52 7.75
C PHE A 437 13.80 5.84 8.52
N SER A 438 14.00 5.77 9.84
CA SER A 438 14.21 6.93 10.73
C SER A 438 15.28 6.55 11.76
N SER A 439 16.30 7.39 11.89
CA SER A 439 17.42 7.19 12.82
C SER A 439 17.04 7.35 14.29
N GLU A 440 15.95 8.07 14.57
CA GLU A 440 15.56 8.42 15.94
C GLU A 440 14.65 7.37 16.60
N ALA A 441 14.12 6.43 15.81
CA ALA A 441 13.08 5.52 16.28
C ALA A 441 13.62 4.38 17.19
N VAL A 442 14.91 4.04 17.11
CA VAL A 442 15.52 2.96 17.88
C VAL A 442 16.79 3.45 18.56
N ARG A 443 16.87 3.29 19.89
CA ARG A 443 18.03 3.67 20.69
C ARG A 443 18.83 2.44 21.09
N THR A 444 20.14 2.45 20.84
CA THR A 444 21.04 1.36 21.24
C THR A 444 21.31 1.38 22.73
N ARG A 445 21.39 0.22 23.37
CA ARG A 445 21.71 0.07 24.79
C ARG A 445 23.17 -0.37 24.97
N ASN A 446 24.02 0.56 25.39
CA ASN A 446 25.48 0.34 25.49
C ASN A 446 25.97 0.08 26.93
N THR A 447 25.16 -0.53 27.79
CA THR A 447 25.60 -0.88 29.16
C THR A 447 26.52 -2.10 29.14
N ARG A 448 27.44 -2.20 30.12
CA ARG A 448 28.35 -3.37 30.26
C ARG A 448 27.58 -4.69 30.33
N GLU A 449 26.43 -4.69 31.01
CA GLU A 449 25.55 -5.86 31.10
C GLU A 449 24.90 -6.22 29.76
N ALA A 450 24.43 -5.23 29.00
CA ALA A 450 23.83 -5.47 27.69
C ALA A 450 24.84 -6.04 26.68
N LEU A 451 26.07 -5.52 26.68
CA LEU A 451 27.15 -6.00 25.81
C LEU A 451 27.59 -7.44 26.12
N ARG A 452 27.37 -7.92 27.36
CA ARG A 452 27.59 -9.33 27.73
C ARG A 452 26.55 -10.27 27.11
N THR A 453 25.34 -9.77 26.84
CA THR A 453 24.28 -10.56 26.21
C THR A 453 24.47 -10.64 24.70
N HIS A 454 24.47 -9.49 24.00
CA HIS A 454 24.85 -9.37 22.59
C HIS A 454 25.02 -7.88 22.17
N PRO A 455 25.82 -7.56 21.14
CA PRO A 455 26.12 -6.16 20.77
C PRO A 455 24.91 -5.38 20.22
N TYR A 456 23.89 -6.07 19.72
CA TYR A 456 22.71 -5.44 19.11
C TYR A 456 21.63 -4.98 20.10
N GLN A 457 21.88 -4.94 21.41
CA GLN A 457 20.84 -4.61 22.40
C GLN A 457 20.28 -3.19 22.21
N VAL A 458 18.98 -3.04 22.44
CA VAL A 458 18.26 -1.76 22.33
C VAL A 458 17.62 -1.35 23.65
N GLU A 459 17.38 -0.06 23.83
CA GLU A 459 16.64 0.47 24.96
C GLU A 459 15.15 0.09 24.84
N VAL A 460 14.59 -0.45 25.92
CA VAL A 460 13.15 -0.67 26.05
C VAL A 460 12.61 0.46 26.90
N LEU A 461 11.92 1.41 26.28
CA LEU A 461 11.28 2.52 26.99
C LEU A 461 10.23 1.96 27.96
N THR A 462 10.18 2.47 29.19
CA THR A 462 9.14 2.13 30.16
C THR A 462 7.92 3.02 29.94
N PRO A 463 6.81 2.51 29.39
CA PRO A 463 5.64 3.34 29.13
C PRO A 463 4.93 3.64 30.45
N ARG A 464 4.37 4.85 30.54
CA ARG A 464 3.55 5.32 31.66
C ARG A 464 2.23 4.55 31.73
N THR A 465 1.72 4.10 30.58
CA THR A 465 0.45 3.37 30.51
C THR A 465 0.58 2.01 29.82
N SER A 466 -0.48 1.20 29.86
CA SER A 466 -0.54 -0.10 29.19
C SER A 466 -0.68 -0.01 27.66
N LEU A 467 -1.17 1.11 27.11
CA LEU A 467 -1.45 1.23 25.67
C LEU A 467 -0.18 1.07 24.79
N PRO A 468 0.95 1.73 25.07
CA PRO A 468 2.16 1.59 24.27
C PRO A 468 3.00 0.37 24.63
N GLN A 469 2.70 -0.36 25.71
CA GLN A 469 3.24 -1.70 25.96
C GLN A 469 2.85 -2.68 24.84
N HIS A 470 1.92 -2.27 24.00
CA HIS A 470 1.45 -3.02 22.85
C HIS A 470 1.90 -2.37 21.53
N SER A 471 2.52 -1.18 21.55
CA SER A 471 3.04 -0.55 20.33
C SER A 471 4.15 -1.37 19.67
N PHE A 472 4.32 -1.18 18.35
CA PHE A 472 5.32 -1.89 17.55
C PHE A 472 6.74 -1.80 18.15
N PHE A 473 7.24 -0.59 18.42
CA PHE A 473 8.60 -0.42 18.93
C PHE A 473 8.79 -1.04 20.30
N TRP A 474 7.84 -0.87 21.22
CA TRP A 474 7.99 -1.44 22.56
C TRP A 474 8.01 -2.97 22.54
N ARG A 475 7.00 -3.58 21.90
CA ARG A 475 6.86 -5.05 21.87
C ARG A 475 8.03 -5.69 21.15
N THR A 476 8.48 -5.05 20.08
CA THR A 476 9.54 -5.59 19.24
C THR A 476 10.92 -5.36 19.85
N SER A 477 11.18 -4.24 20.55
CA SER A 477 12.40 -4.05 21.33
C SER A 477 12.56 -5.14 22.41
N THR A 478 11.45 -5.48 23.08
CA THR A 478 11.44 -6.56 24.09
C THR A 478 11.76 -7.91 23.46
N LEU A 479 11.12 -8.23 22.33
CA LEU A 479 11.37 -9.46 21.59
C LEU A 479 12.80 -9.52 21.01
N TRP A 480 13.31 -8.39 20.52
CA TRP A 480 14.63 -8.24 19.93
C TRP A 480 15.74 -8.52 20.94
N ASN A 481 15.63 -7.95 22.14
CA ASN A 481 16.63 -8.15 23.20
C ASN A 481 16.68 -9.59 23.74
N GLN A 482 15.67 -10.42 23.44
CA GLN A 482 15.65 -11.85 23.77
C GLN A 482 16.31 -12.73 22.70
N LEU A 483 16.72 -12.16 21.56
CA LEU A 483 17.35 -12.90 20.48
C LEU A 483 18.83 -13.18 20.78
N PRO A 484 19.32 -14.40 20.49
CA PRO A 484 20.74 -14.68 20.49
C PRO A 484 21.53 -13.82 19.48
N GLY A 485 22.73 -13.37 19.88
CA GLY A 485 23.59 -12.52 19.05
C GLY A 485 24.01 -13.14 17.71
N ASN A 486 24.06 -14.47 17.60
CA ASN A 486 24.44 -15.19 16.38
C ASN A 486 23.36 -15.17 15.28
N LEU A 487 22.15 -14.69 15.58
CA LEU A 487 21.10 -14.53 14.57
C LEU A 487 21.33 -13.31 13.68
N PHE A 488 22.10 -12.33 14.17
CA PHE A 488 22.40 -11.09 13.47
C PHE A 488 23.56 -11.32 12.50
N PRO A 489 23.38 -11.06 11.19
CA PRO A 489 24.45 -11.20 10.21
C PRO A 489 25.50 -10.09 10.36
N ASP A 490 26.71 -10.36 9.88
CA ASP A 490 27.74 -9.33 9.75
C ASP A 490 27.30 -8.29 8.70
N GLY A 491 27.15 -7.04 9.14
CA GLY A 491 26.61 -5.97 8.32
C GLY A 491 25.10 -6.09 8.04
N TYR A 492 24.58 -5.20 7.19
CA TYR A 492 23.16 -5.18 6.87
C TYR A 492 22.79 -6.29 5.88
N ASN A 493 22.05 -7.30 6.33
CA ASN A 493 21.45 -8.32 5.45
C ASN A 493 20.07 -8.76 5.95
N LEU A 494 19.03 -8.10 5.44
CA LEU A 494 17.64 -8.35 5.85
C LEU A 494 17.19 -9.79 5.57
N GLN A 495 17.57 -10.36 4.43
CA GLN A 495 17.12 -11.71 4.05
C GLN A 495 17.74 -12.77 4.97
N ARG A 496 19.05 -12.67 5.22
CA ARG A 496 19.75 -13.57 6.14
C ARG A 496 19.21 -13.45 7.56
N PHE A 497 18.98 -12.22 8.03
CA PHE A 497 18.36 -11.98 9.34
C PHE A 497 16.96 -12.61 9.43
N LYS A 498 16.09 -12.37 8.44
CA LYS A 498 14.76 -12.99 8.36
C LYS A 498 14.83 -14.52 8.44
N SER A 499 15.71 -15.16 7.65
CA SER A 499 15.87 -16.62 7.67
C SER A 499 16.36 -17.15 9.01
N ASN A 500 17.31 -16.46 9.65
CA ASN A 500 17.82 -16.83 10.97
C ASN A 500 16.75 -16.75 12.06
N VAL A 501 16.01 -15.64 12.10
CA VAL A 501 14.89 -15.43 13.04
C VAL A 501 13.79 -16.45 12.81
N HIS A 502 13.41 -16.69 11.55
CA HIS A 502 12.41 -17.69 11.20
C HIS A 502 12.78 -19.06 11.76
N ARG A 503 14.01 -19.53 11.51
CA ARG A 503 14.50 -20.83 12.01
C ARG A 503 14.48 -20.89 13.55
N HIS A 504 14.95 -19.83 14.22
CA HIS A 504 14.99 -19.76 15.68
C HIS A 504 13.61 -19.78 16.34
N LEU A 505 12.64 -19.06 15.77
CA LEU A 505 11.27 -19.04 16.28
C LEU A 505 10.56 -20.37 16.04
N SER A 506 10.83 -21.04 14.90
CA SER A 506 10.28 -22.36 14.61
C SER A 506 10.79 -23.43 15.59
N SER A 507 12.08 -23.42 15.95
CA SER A 507 12.63 -24.39 16.91
C SER A 507 12.08 -24.20 18.32
N ARG A 508 11.83 -22.95 18.76
CA ARG A 508 11.21 -22.69 20.07
C ARG A 508 9.76 -23.14 20.13
N SER A 509 9.00 -22.99 19.05
CA SER A 509 7.61 -23.49 19.01
C SER A 509 7.53 -25.01 19.07
N ALA A 510 8.54 -25.73 18.55
CA ALA A 510 8.62 -27.18 18.64
C ALA A 510 8.96 -27.66 20.06
N SER A 511 9.72 -26.88 20.84
CA SER A 511 10.02 -27.17 22.25
C SER A 511 8.89 -26.84 23.24
N THR A 512 7.79 -26.22 22.77
CA THR A 512 6.64 -25.81 23.60
C THR A 512 5.30 -26.42 23.14
N GLY A 513 5.33 -27.48 22.33
CA GLY A 513 4.17 -28.35 22.07
C GLY A 513 4.07 -29.45 23.13
N PRO A 514 2.87 -29.98 23.40
CA PRO A 514 2.39 -30.45 24.71
C PRO A 514 3.30 -31.42 25.46
#